data_AF-A0A0L9UUW7-F1
#
_entry.id   AF-A0A0L9UUW7-F1
#
_cell.length_a   1.000
_cell.length_b   1.000
_cell.length_c   1.000
_cell.angle_alpha   90.00
_cell.angle_beta   90.00
_cell.angle_gamma   90.00
#
_symmetry.space_group_name_H-M   'P 1'
#
loop_
_entity.id
_entity.type
_entity.pdbx_description
1 polymer ?
#
loop_
_entity_poly.entity_id
_entity_poly.type
_entity_poly.pdbx_seq_one_letter_code
_entity_poly.pdbx_strand_id
1 'polypeptide(L)'
;MRLMASPVVPVPVPVPVTDPAVARNPSGGVTIRTRLSQLCQQGQPQLARHLLDSLPRASTAVWNTVIIGFICNKMPLEEALQLYSEMIK
;
A
#
# COMPACT_ATOMS: atom_id res chain seq x y z
N MET A 1 45.43 5.28 48.88
CA MET A 1 44.31 4.58 48.22
C MET A 1 44.44 4.80 46.72
N ARG A 2 44.97 3.84 45.95
CA ARG A 2 45.08 3.95 44.48
C ARG A 2 43.81 3.34 43.87
N LEU A 3 42.92 4.18 43.34
CA LEU A 3 41.82 3.70 42.50
C LEU A 3 42.41 3.23 41.18
N MET A 4 42.27 1.94 40.88
CA MET A 4 42.55 1.39 39.56
C MET A 4 41.41 1.83 38.64
N ALA A 5 41.67 2.79 37.75
CA ALA A 5 40.73 3.10 36.68
C ALA A 5 40.81 1.97 35.64
N SER A 6 39.79 1.11 35.62
CA SER A 6 39.64 0.11 34.54
C SER A 6 39.51 0.83 33.20
N PRO A 7 40.29 0.45 32.17
CA PRO A 7 40.08 1.00 30.84
C PRO A 7 38.74 0.47 30.31
N VAL A 8 37.79 1.38 30.09
CA VAL A 8 36.56 1.05 29.38
C VAL A 8 36.97 0.76 27.93
N VAL A 9 36.89 -0.50 27.52
CA VAL A 9 37.14 -0.87 26.12
C VAL A 9 35.89 -0.45 25.36
N PRO A 10 35.98 0.43 24.34
CA PRO A 10 34.80 0.82 23.59
C PRO A 10 34.27 -0.42 22.85
N VAL A 11 33.06 -0.84 23.19
CA VAL A 11 32.37 -1.89 22.43
C VAL A 11 32.08 -1.31 21.04
N PRO A 12 32.44 -1.99 19.93
CA PRO A 12 32.11 -1.50 18.61
C PRO A 12 30.59 -1.46 18.47
N VAL A 13 30.02 -0.26 18.44
CA VAL A 13 28.61 -0.08 18.09
C VAL A 13 28.50 -0.51 16.62
N PRO A 14 27.56 -1.41 16.24
CA PRO A 14 27.35 -1.74 14.85
C PRO A 14 26.96 -0.44 14.13
N VAL A 15 27.87 0.12 13.34
CA VAL A 15 27.52 1.16 12.39
C VAL A 15 26.48 0.54 11.46
N PRO A 16 25.32 1.17 11.25
CA PRO A 16 24.44 0.78 10.17
C PRO A 16 25.27 0.99 8.90
N VAL A 17 25.78 -0.09 8.34
CA VAL A 17 26.26 -0.10 6.97
C VAL A 17 25.03 0.16 6.14
N THR A 18 24.77 1.43 5.85
CA THR A 18 23.81 1.84 4.83
C THR A 18 24.41 1.34 3.53
N ASP A 19 24.11 0.09 3.18
CA ASP A 19 24.39 -0.46 1.87
C ASP A 19 23.78 0.50 0.83
N PRO A 20 24.58 1.18 -0.02
CA PRO A 20 24.05 1.95 -1.13
C PRO A 20 23.42 1.04 -2.21
N ALA A 21 23.39 -0.27 -1.97
CA ALA A 21 22.85 -1.32 -2.81
C ALA A 21 21.40 -1.73 -2.48
N VAL A 22 20.63 -0.91 -1.75
CA VAL A 22 19.15 -0.86 -1.95
C VAL A 22 18.87 -0.18 -3.30
N ALA A 23 19.49 -0.72 -4.35
CA ALA A 23 19.02 -0.59 -5.70
C ALA A 23 17.61 -1.19 -5.69
N ARG A 24 16.61 -0.30 -5.63
CA ARG A 24 15.23 -0.60 -5.97
C ARG A 24 15.27 -1.39 -7.26
N ASN A 25 15.16 -2.71 -7.18
CA ASN A 25 14.85 -3.54 -8.31
C ASN A 25 13.41 -3.18 -8.71
N PRO A 26 13.15 -2.47 -9.82
CA PRO A 26 11.79 -2.28 -10.29
C PRO A 26 11.40 -3.55 -11.04
N SER A 27 11.36 -4.68 -10.34
CA SER A 27 10.49 -5.78 -10.71
C SER A 27 9.01 -5.43 -10.50
N GLY A 28 8.71 -4.19 -10.09
CA GLY A 28 7.38 -3.66 -9.79
C GLY A 28 6.54 -3.41 -11.03
N GLY A 29 6.06 -4.49 -11.67
CA GLY A 29 4.94 -4.40 -12.58
C GLY A 29 3.77 -3.68 -11.89
N VAL A 30 3.09 -2.80 -12.62
CA VAL A 30 1.94 -2.09 -12.07
C VAL A 30 0.87 -3.11 -11.71
N THR A 31 0.60 -3.28 -10.41
CA THR A 31 -0.43 -4.21 -9.96
C THR A 31 -1.82 -3.67 -10.30
N ILE A 32 -2.80 -4.56 -10.41
CA ILE A 32 -4.21 -4.18 -10.63
C ILE A 32 -4.69 -3.21 -9.54
N ARG A 33 -4.30 -3.45 -8.29
CA ARG A 33 -4.60 -2.54 -7.17
C ARG A 33 -4.00 -1.14 -7.39
N THR A 34 -2.76 -1.06 -7.88
CA THR A 34 -2.12 0.21 -8.21
C THR A 34 -2.87 0.94 -9.32
N ARG A 35 -3.31 0.23 -10.38
CA ARG A 35 -4.13 0.84 -11.45
C ARG A 35 -5.46 1.37 -10.95
N LEU A 36 -6.18 0.59 -10.13
CA LEU A 36 -7.44 1.03 -9.53
C LEU A 36 -7.25 2.27 -8.67
N SER A 37 -6.21 2.28 -7.82
CA SER A 37 -5.90 3.44 -7.00
C SER A 37 -5.61 4.69 -7.85
N GLN A 38 -4.87 4.55 -8.95
CA GLN A 38 -4.58 5.64 -9.87
C GLN A 38 -5.85 6.20 -10.52
N LEU A 39 -6.74 5.33 -11.00
CA LEU A 39 -8.01 5.75 -11.60
C LEU A 39 -8.87 6.53 -10.61
N CYS A 40 -8.97 6.07 -9.36
CA CYS A 40 -9.67 6.79 -8.30
C CYS A 40 -9.03 8.15 -8.00
N GLN A 41 -7.69 8.25 -7.94
CA GLN A 41 -6.98 9.51 -7.72
C GLN A 41 -7.15 10.50 -8.87
N GLN A 42 -7.38 10.01 -10.09
CA GLN A 42 -7.65 10.82 -11.27
C GLN A 42 -9.12 11.27 -11.37
N GLY A 43 -9.96 11.00 -10.37
CA GLY A 43 -11.38 11.35 -10.43
C GLY A 43 -12.21 10.42 -11.31
N GLN A 44 -11.71 9.22 -11.62
CA GLN A 44 -12.37 8.24 -12.49
C GLN A 44 -12.76 6.95 -11.73
N PRO A 45 -13.55 7.03 -10.65
CA PRO A 45 -13.95 5.86 -9.87
C PRO A 45 -14.79 4.87 -10.68
N GLN A 46 -15.59 5.34 -11.63
CA GLN A 46 -16.38 4.47 -12.50
C GLN A 46 -15.51 3.60 -13.43
N LEU A 47 -14.41 4.15 -13.95
CA LEU A 47 -13.45 3.34 -14.72
C LEU A 47 -12.73 2.33 -13.84
N ALA A 48 -12.44 2.68 -12.58
CA ALA A 48 -11.91 1.74 -11.59
C ALA A 48 -12.90 0.60 -11.33
N ARG A 49 -14.20 0.90 -11.23
CA ARG A 49 -15.25 -0.10 -11.11
C ARG A 49 -15.31 -1.04 -12.31
N HIS A 50 -15.31 -0.52 -13.54
CA HIS A 50 -15.28 -1.38 -14.73
C HIS A 50 -14.06 -2.31 -14.76
N LEU A 51 -12.89 -1.81 -14.34
CA LEU A 51 -11.69 -2.63 -14.23
C LEU A 51 -11.85 -3.71 -13.15
N LEU A 52 -12.46 -3.39 -12.00
CA LEU A 52 -12.78 -4.37 -10.95
C LEU A 52 -13.71 -5.47 -11.46
N ASP A 53 -14.76 -5.11 -12.22
CA ASP A 53 -15.76 -6.04 -12.75
C ASP A 53 -15.16 -6.99 -13.80
N SER A 54 -14.07 -6.59 -14.46
CA SER A 54 -13.33 -7.45 -15.39
C SER A 54 -12.53 -8.56 -14.70
N LEU A 55 -12.39 -8.51 -13.37
CA LEU A 55 -11.59 -9.48 -12.62
C LEU A 55 -12.40 -10.73 -12.31
N PRO A 56 -11.95 -11.94 -12.72
CA PRO A 56 -12.66 -13.17 -12.39
C PRO A 56 -12.62 -13.46 -10.88
N ARG A 57 -11.60 -12.96 -10.19
CA ARG A 57 -11.48 -13.02 -8.73
C ARG A 57 -10.72 -11.80 -8.23
N ALA A 58 -11.37 -11.01 -7.40
CA ALA A 58 -10.78 -9.85 -6.73
C ALA A 58 -10.58 -10.14 -5.23
N SER A 59 -9.44 -9.71 -4.68
CA SER A 59 -9.21 -9.78 -3.23
C SER A 59 -9.94 -8.65 -2.51
N THR A 60 -10.20 -8.81 -1.21
CA THR A 60 -10.79 -7.75 -0.37
C THR A 60 -10.01 -6.44 -0.46
N ALA A 61 -8.69 -6.51 -0.58
CA ALA A 61 -7.85 -5.32 -0.74
C ALA A 61 -8.12 -4.56 -2.05
N VAL A 62 -8.45 -5.28 -3.14
CA VAL A 62 -8.83 -4.70 -4.43
C VAL A 62 -10.21 -4.06 -4.36
N TRP A 63 -11.20 -4.75 -3.78
CA TRP A 63 -12.53 -4.19 -3.51
C TRP A 63 -12.49 -2.92 -2.66
N ASN A 64 -11.77 -2.96 -1.53
CA ASN A 64 -11.62 -1.82 -0.63
C ASN A 64 -11.01 -0.62 -1.34
N THR A 65 -10.10 -0.84 -2.30
CA THR A 65 -9.48 0.25 -3.07
C THR A 65 -10.53 1.00 -3.90
N VAL A 66 -11.48 0.30 -4.51
CA VAL A 66 -12.56 0.92 -5.30
C VAL A 66 -13.61 1.55 -4.39
N ILE A 67 -14.02 0.89 -3.31
CA ILE A 67 -15.01 1.43 -2.33
C ILE A 67 -14.49 2.75 -1.73
N ILE A 68 -13.25 2.77 -1.25
CA ILE A 68 -12.61 4.00 -0.75
C ILE A 68 -12.54 5.05 -1.86
N GLY A 69 -12.21 4.63 -3.08
CA GLY A 69 -12.22 5.49 -4.26
C GLY A 69 -13.56 6.18 -4.52
N PHE A 70 -14.67 5.47 -4.41
CA PHE A 70 -16.01 6.04 -4.56
C PHE A 70 -16.30 7.08 -3.46
N ILE A 71 -15.99 6.76 -2.20
CA ILE A 71 -16.21 7.66 -1.06
C ILE A 71 -15.37 8.93 -1.20
N CYS A 72 -14.08 8.81 -1.50
CA CYS A 72 -13.18 9.96 -1.64
C CYS A 72 -13.54 10.85 -2.84
N ASN A 73 -14.15 10.28 -3.89
CA ASN A 73 -14.64 11.03 -5.04
C ASN A 73 -16.08 11.55 -4.88
N LYS A 74 -16.65 11.46 -3.67
CA LYS A 74 -17.99 11.97 -3.35
C LYS A 74 -19.10 11.36 -4.22
N MET A 75 -18.91 10.10 -4.63
CA MET A 75 -19.99 9.33 -5.27
C MET A 75 -21.11 9.07 -4.25
N PRO A 76 -22.35 8.81 -4.71
CA PRO A 76 -23.46 8.44 -3.82
C PRO A 76 -23.07 7.27 -2.91
N LEU A 77 -23.37 7.40 -1.61
CA LEU A 77 -23.01 6.38 -0.62
C LEU A 77 -23.65 5.02 -0.96
N GLU A 78 -24.85 5.03 -1.54
CA GLU A 78 -25.56 3.84 -1.97
C GLU A 78 -24.75 3.02 -2.98
N GLU A 79 -24.06 3.66 -3.93
CA GLU A 79 -23.19 2.96 -4.90
C GLU A 79 -22.02 2.27 -4.18
N ALA A 80 -21.38 2.95 -3.23
CA ALA A 80 -20.28 2.36 -2.46
C ALA A 80 -20.75 1.17 -1.58
N LEU A 81 -21.97 1.25 -1.04
CA LEU A 81 -22.59 0.14 -0.29
C LEU A 81 -22.96 -1.03 -1.20
N GLN A 82 -23.42 -0.76 -2.43
CA GLN A 82 -23.66 -1.81 -3.42
C GLN A 82 -22.37 -2.58 -3.74
N LEU A 83 -21.23 -1.89 -3.93
CA LEU A 83 -19.93 -2.53 -4.11
C LEU A 83 -19.56 -3.45 -2.94
N TYR A 84 -19.76 -2.99 -1.71
CA TYR A 84 -19.52 -3.82 -0.53
C TYR A 84 -20.45 -5.04 -0.50
N SER A 85 -21.73 -4.85 -0.86
CA SER A 85 -22.71 -5.93 -0.91
C SER A 85 -22.37 -7.00 -1.95
N GLU A 86 -21.75 -6.63 -3.06
CA GLU A 86 -21.31 -7.59 -4.07
C GLU A 86 -20.06 -8.36 -3.65
N MET A 87 -19.13 -7.70 -2.94
CA MET A 87 -17.93 -8.34 -2.43
C MET A 87 -18.25 -9.51 -1.47
N ILE A 88 -19.35 -9.40 -0.72
CA ILE A 88 -19.74 -10.39 0.31
C ILE A 88 -20.70 -11.49 -0.20
N LYS A 89 -21.11 -11.43 -1.47
CA LYS A 89 -21.91 -12.49 -2.11
C LYS A 89 -21.02 -13.66 -2.52
#